data_AF-A0A9X3HYN9-F1
#
_entry.id   AF-A0A9X3HYN9-F1
#
_cell.length_a   1.000
_cell.length_b   1.000
_cell.length_c   1.000
_cell.angle_alpha   90.00
_cell.angle_beta   90.00
_cell.angle_gamma   90.00
#
_symmetry.space_group_name_H-M   'P 1'
#
loop_
_entity.id
_entity.type
_entity.pdbx_description
1 polymer ?
#
loop_
_entity_poly.entity_id
_entity_poly.type
_entity_poly.pdbx_seq_one_letter_code
_entity_poly.pdbx_strand_id
1 'polypeptide(L)'
;MNTITNYTLFANGVLNHVQKKSEWVSFYGVESIILKNNNTNEPLRFINEKDKKLTRSLAEAGYKSNDSSGQRVVKRLRRFYKESQTNKSDWKHIVDATGGVLKVWITDLYYDTTKKKFYGDVVLFRESTKDKKIEFSKFITRIHERYRDVDGRYHDFTKRAGGHSFVHRLEMEREEMRTNTHVRRLNENASLQENTKHNNEIAIATNHILDELERLRAELKELKQA
;
A
#
# COMPACT_ATOMS: atom_id res chain seq x y z
N MET A 1 18.53 3.39 0.77
CA MET A 1 17.34 2.53 0.93
C MET A 1 16.40 3.26 1.86
N ASN A 2 15.21 3.68 1.40
CA ASN A 2 14.28 4.52 2.16
C ASN A 2 13.28 3.67 2.96
N THR A 3 13.79 2.70 3.73
CA THR A 3 12.98 1.83 4.59
C THR A 3 12.45 2.65 5.77
N ILE A 4 11.14 2.57 6.05
CA ILE A 4 10.64 3.19 7.28
C ILE A 4 11.04 2.31 8.46
N THR A 5 11.94 2.81 9.31
CA THR A 5 12.42 2.08 10.51
C THR A 5 11.47 2.20 11.69
N ASN A 6 10.62 3.23 11.72
CA ASN A 6 9.78 3.54 12.88
C ASN A 6 8.49 2.74 12.94
N TYR A 7 8.12 2.03 11.87
CA TYR A 7 6.91 1.22 11.82
C TYR A 7 7.21 -0.16 11.26
N THR A 8 6.53 -1.18 11.77
CA THR A 8 6.59 -2.54 11.24
C THR A 8 5.19 -3.07 11.00
N LEU A 9 4.98 -3.66 9.83
CA LEU A 9 3.68 -4.17 9.42
C LEU A 9 3.63 -5.69 9.57
N PHE A 10 2.55 -6.18 10.16
CA PHE A 10 2.27 -7.59 10.35
C PHE A 10 0.93 -7.94 9.68
N ALA A 11 0.93 -8.99 8.86
CA ALA A 11 -0.27 -9.52 8.22
C ALA A 11 -0.53 -10.94 8.71
N ASN A 12 -1.71 -11.17 9.30
CA ASN A 12 -2.12 -12.44 9.86
C ASN A 12 -3.08 -13.14 8.88
N GLY A 13 -2.72 -14.36 8.48
CA GLY A 13 -3.54 -15.23 7.64
C GLY A 13 -4.29 -16.28 8.45
N VAL A 14 -5.51 -16.60 8.04
CA VAL A 14 -6.36 -17.64 8.65
C VAL A 14 -6.96 -18.55 7.57
N LEU A 15 -7.16 -19.82 7.91
CA LEU A 15 -7.92 -20.76 7.09
C LEU A 15 -9.42 -20.49 7.28
N ASN A 16 -10.10 -20.12 6.20
CA ASN A 16 -11.53 -19.94 6.18
C ASN A 16 -12.18 -21.17 5.56
N HIS A 17 -13.30 -21.59 6.14
CA HIS A 17 -14.14 -22.66 5.62
C HIS A 17 -15.50 -22.07 5.23
N VAL A 18 -15.87 -22.22 3.96
CA VAL A 18 -17.15 -21.74 3.44
C VAL A 18 -17.87 -22.91 2.79
N GLN A 19 -19.10 -23.15 3.23
CA GLN A 19 -19.95 -24.17 2.63
C GLN A 19 -20.56 -23.62 1.34
N LYS A 20 -20.34 -24.31 0.22
CA LYS A 20 -20.88 -23.96 -1.09
C LYS A 20 -21.55 -25.20 -1.69
N LYS A 21 -22.87 -25.12 -1.93
CA LYS A 21 -23.67 -26.20 -2.54
C LYS A 21 -23.40 -27.58 -1.91
N SER A 22 -23.44 -27.64 -0.57
CA SER A 22 -23.20 -28.84 0.24
C SER A 22 -21.75 -29.33 0.34
N GLU A 23 -20.79 -28.65 -0.28
CA GLU A 23 -19.36 -28.96 -0.14
C GLU A 23 -18.65 -27.88 0.70
N TRP A 24 -17.70 -28.30 1.53
CA TRP A 24 -16.84 -27.38 2.26
C TRP A 24 -15.67 -26.94 1.40
N VAL A 25 -15.61 -25.65 1.09
CA VAL A 25 -14.47 -25.03 0.42
C VAL A 25 -13.60 -24.37 1.47
N SER A 26 -12.32 -24.74 1.49
CA SER A 26 -11.35 -24.13 2.40
C SER A 26 -10.42 -23.21 1.62
N PHE A 27 -10.25 -21.97 2.08
CA PHE A 27 -9.31 -21.02 1.48
C PHE A 27 -8.66 -20.15 2.55
N TYR A 28 -7.42 -19.76 2.31
CA TYR A 28 -6.72 -18.84 3.21
C TYR A 28 -7.09 -17.39 2.89
N GLY A 29 -7.39 -16.63 3.93
CA GLY A 29 -7.71 -15.20 3.86
C GLY A 29 -6.93 -14.39 4.87
N VAL A 30 -6.99 -13.06 4.75
CA VAL A 30 -6.38 -12.13 5.70
C VAL A 30 -7.32 -11.97 6.89
N GLU A 31 -6.89 -12.36 8.08
CA GLU A 31 -7.65 -12.16 9.33
C GLU A 31 -7.46 -10.74 9.87
N SER A 32 -6.21 -10.28 9.94
CA SER A 32 -5.89 -8.97 10.50
C SER A 32 -4.58 -8.43 9.94
N ILE A 33 -4.47 -7.10 9.94
CA ILE A 33 -3.26 -6.37 9.58
C ILE A 33 -2.98 -5.41 10.73
N ILE A 34 -1.76 -5.44 11.26
CA ILE A 34 -1.33 -4.68 12.42
C ILE A 34 -0.11 -3.86 12.04
N LEU A 35 -0.17 -2.56 12.29
CA LEU A 35 0.94 -1.64 12.20
C LEU A 35 1.49 -1.39 13.60
N LYS A 36 2.73 -1.80 13.85
CA LYS A 36 3.42 -1.56 15.11
C LYS A 36 4.28 -0.31 15.00
N ASN A 37 4.07 0.66 15.90
CA ASN A 37 5.01 1.77 16.05
C ASN A 37 6.20 1.29 16.89
N ASN A 38 7.40 1.28 16.32
CA ASN A 38 8.60 0.76 16.98
C ASN A 38 9.08 1.66 18.12
N ASN A 39 8.68 2.93 18.16
CA ASN A 39 9.06 3.86 19.22
C ASN A 39 8.18 3.71 20.46
N THR A 40 6.87 3.53 20.27
CA THR A 40 5.91 3.37 21.40
C THR A 40 5.61 1.92 21.73
N ASN A 41 6.02 0.99 20.85
CA ASN A 41 5.69 -0.43 20.92
C ASN A 41 4.17 -0.73 20.83
N GLU A 42 3.35 0.27 20.52
CA GLU A 42 1.89 0.14 20.47
C GLU A 42 1.44 -0.45 19.12
N PRO A 43 0.60 -1.50 19.14
CA PRO A 43 0.01 -2.06 17.93
C PRO A 43 -1.23 -1.26 17.53
N LEU A 44 -1.27 -0.81 16.28
CA LEU A 44 -2.42 -0.19 15.65
C LEU A 44 -3.04 -1.19 14.66
N ARG A 45 -4.28 -1.59 14.89
CA ARG A 45 -4.98 -2.53 14.00
C ARG A 45 -5.69 -1.77 12.88
N PHE A 46 -5.51 -2.25 11.65
CA PHE A 46 -6.29 -1.74 10.52
C PHE A 46 -7.77 -2.13 10.67
N ILE A 47 -8.63 -1.16 10.41
CA ILE A 47 -10.08 -1.27 10.51
C ILE A 47 -10.65 -1.43 9.11
N ASN A 48 -11.55 -2.39 8.89
CA ASN A 48 -12.23 -2.51 7.60
C ASN A 48 -13.26 -1.38 7.44
N GLU A 49 -13.40 -0.85 6.22
CA GLU A 49 -14.42 0.16 5.91
C GLU A 49 -15.85 -0.35 6.21
N LYS A 50 -16.08 -1.67 6.11
CA LYS A 50 -17.34 -2.33 6.47
C LYS A 50 -17.66 -2.25 7.96
N ASP A 51 -16.65 -2.37 8.83
CA ASP A 51 -16.82 -2.39 10.28
C ASP A 51 -17.01 -0.97 10.82
N LYS A 52 -16.20 -0.03 10.33
CA LYS A 52 -16.29 1.38 10.70
C LYS A 52 -15.71 2.24 9.60
N LYS A 53 -16.58 3.06 8.99
CA LYS A 53 -16.21 3.97 7.90
C LYS A 53 -15.06 4.90 8.30
N LEU A 54 -14.12 5.13 7.39
CA LEU A 54 -13.01 6.09 7.58
C LEU A 54 -13.52 7.50 7.88
N THR A 55 -14.67 7.91 7.35
CA THR A 55 -15.26 9.23 7.68
C THR A 55 -15.63 9.36 9.15
N ARG A 56 -16.11 8.27 9.76
CA ARG A 56 -16.40 8.22 11.20
C ARG A 56 -15.10 8.25 12.01
N SER A 57 -14.08 7.51 11.57
CA SER A 57 -12.76 7.49 12.23
C SER A 57 -12.08 8.87 12.19
N LEU A 58 -12.20 9.59 11.06
CA LEU A 58 -11.74 10.97 10.93
C LEU A 58 -12.52 11.93 11.85
N ALA A 59 -13.85 11.81 11.91
CA ALA A 59 -14.67 12.66 12.76
C ALA A 59 -14.34 12.48 14.26
N GLU A 60 -14.12 11.24 14.71
CA GLU A 60 -13.70 10.94 16.08
C GLU A 60 -12.30 11.49 16.40
N ALA A 61 -11.43 11.61 15.40
CA ALA A 61 -10.13 12.28 15.51
C ALA A 61 -10.23 13.82 15.41
N GLY A 62 -11.44 14.39 15.34
CA GLY A 62 -11.68 15.84 15.25
C GLY A 62 -11.75 16.41 13.83
N TYR A 63 -11.69 15.57 12.79
CA TYR A 63 -11.72 15.98 11.38
C TYR A 63 -13.07 15.70 10.74
N LYS A 64 -14.07 16.53 11.05
CA LYS A 64 -15.43 16.37 10.53
C LYS A 64 -15.50 16.69 9.04
N SER A 65 -16.24 15.89 8.29
CA SER A 65 -16.35 16.02 6.83
C SER A 65 -17.05 17.30 6.36
N ASN A 66 -17.74 18.01 7.24
CA ASN A 66 -18.40 19.29 6.94
C ASN A 66 -17.46 20.49 7.10
N ASP A 67 -16.38 20.37 7.88
CA ASP A 67 -15.42 21.45 8.09
C ASP A 67 -14.35 21.50 6.99
N SER A 68 -13.77 22.67 6.73
CA SER A 68 -12.84 22.89 5.61
C SER A 68 -11.64 21.94 5.60
N SER A 69 -11.12 21.59 6.78
CA SER A 69 -10.03 20.64 6.97
C SER A 69 -10.46 19.21 6.61
N GLY A 70 -11.60 18.73 7.14
CA GLY A 70 -12.07 17.38 6.85
C GLY A 70 -12.52 17.21 5.40
N GLN A 71 -13.13 18.23 4.78
CA GLN A 71 -13.44 18.23 3.35
C GLN A 71 -12.19 18.06 2.48
N ARG A 72 -11.08 18.71 2.87
CA ARG A 72 -9.80 18.63 2.16
C ARG A 72 -9.23 17.22 2.19
N VAL A 73 -9.21 16.60 3.37
CA VAL A 73 -8.78 15.21 3.57
C VAL A 73 -9.61 14.26 2.71
N VAL A 74 -10.94 14.36 2.82
CA VAL A 74 -11.87 13.50 2.07
C VAL A 74 -11.71 13.66 0.56
N LYS A 75 -11.58 14.91 0.06
CA LYS A 75 -11.38 15.19 -1.36
C LYS A 75 -10.08 14.58 -1.89
N ARG A 76 -9.01 14.58 -1.08
CA ARG A 76 -7.72 14.01 -1.45
C ARG A 76 -7.74 12.49 -1.46
N LEU A 77 -8.31 11.86 -0.43
CA LEU A 77 -8.49 10.40 -0.41
C LEU A 77 -9.39 9.93 -1.56
N ARG A 78 -10.49 10.65 -1.86
CA ARG A 78 -11.34 10.35 -3.02
C ARG A 78 -10.57 10.41 -4.34
N ARG A 79 -9.69 11.41 -4.50
CA ARG A 79 -8.85 11.50 -5.69
C ARG A 79 -7.88 10.32 -5.77
N PHE A 80 -7.23 9.98 -4.67
CA PHE A 80 -6.34 8.82 -4.59
C PHE A 80 -7.04 7.54 -5.04
N TYR A 81 -8.24 7.23 -4.49
CA TYR A 81 -8.99 6.02 -4.89
C TYR A 81 -9.33 5.99 -6.39
N LYS A 82 -9.67 7.16 -6.96
CA LYS A 82 -9.93 7.29 -8.39
C LYS A 82 -8.66 7.03 -9.22
N GLU A 83 -7.53 7.58 -8.80
CA GLU A 83 -6.23 7.42 -9.48
C GLU A 83 -5.72 5.97 -9.41
N SER A 84 -5.98 5.27 -8.30
CA SER A 84 -5.66 3.84 -8.16
C SER A 84 -6.69 2.91 -8.80
N GLN A 85 -7.77 3.44 -9.40
CA GLN A 85 -8.87 2.66 -9.97
C GLN A 85 -9.52 1.67 -8.96
N THR A 86 -9.51 2.03 -7.67
CA THR A 86 -10.09 1.22 -6.59
C THR A 86 -11.27 1.93 -5.94
N ASN A 87 -12.10 1.17 -5.22
CA ASN A 87 -13.14 1.71 -4.36
C ASN A 87 -12.66 1.77 -2.92
N LYS A 88 -13.22 2.71 -2.15
CA LYS A 88 -12.91 2.84 -0.72
C LYS A 88 -13.16 1.57 0.10
N SER A 89 -14.12 0.74 -0.32
CA SER A 89 -14.45 -0.55 0.28
C SER A 89 -13.32 -1.58 0.21
N ASP A 90 -12.39 -1.39 -0.72
CA ASP A 90 -11.29 -2.31 -0.98
C ASP A 90 -10.15 -2.07 0.03
N TRP A 91 -10.20 -0.94 0.74
CA TRP A 91 -9.17 -0.49 1.66
C TRP A 91 -9.61 -0.63 3.12
N LYS A 92 -8.61 -0.88 3.96
CA LYS A 92 -8.67 -0.83 5.42
C LYS A 92 -7.88 0.38 5.89
N HIS A 93 -8.18 0.93 7.06
CA HIS A 93 -7.53 2.17 7.53
C HIS A 93 -7.18 2.20 9.01
N ILE A 94 -6.25 3.10 9.34
CA ILE A 94 -5.95 3.58 10.70
C ILE A 94 -5.97 5.11 10.64
N VAL A 95 -6.55 5.75 11.65
CA VAL A 95 -6.49 7.21 11.84
C VAL A 95 -5.80 7.50 13.16
N ASP A 96 -4.74 8.30 13.11
CA ASP A 96 -3.98 8.77 14.27
C ASP A 96 -3.76 10.28 14.13
N ALA A 97 -4.22 11.07 15.12
CA ALA A 97 -4.08 12.53 15.14
C ALA A 97 -3.15 13.03 16.25
N THR A 98 -2.33 12.14 16.83
CA THR A 98 -1.40 12.49 17.91
C THR A 98 -0.33 13.49 17.46
N GLY A 99 0.04 14.40 18.37
CA GLY A 99 1.14 15.35 18.15
C GLY A 99 0.87 16.44 17.10
N GLY A 100 -0.39 16.80 16.87
CA GLY A 100 -0.76 17.85 15.91
C GLY A 100 -0.57 17.47 14.44
N VAL A 101 -0.42 16.18 14.16
CA VAL A 101 -0.25 15.64 12.81
C VAL A 101 -1.31 14.56 12.61
N LEU A 102 -2.16 14.75 11.60
CA LEU A 102 -3.07 13.70 11.15
C LEU A 102 -2.28 12.71 10.29
N LYS A 103 -2.36 11.43 10.66
CA LYS A 103 -1.82 10.29 9.93
C LYS A 103 -2.98 9.36 9.61
N VAL A 104 -3.22 9.13 8.33
CA VAL A 104 -4.21 8.16 7.84
C VAL A 104 -3.46 7.10 7.07
N TRP A 105 -3.33 5.92 7.66
CA TRP A 105 -2.82 4.75 6.95
C TRP A 105 -3.96 4.06 6.24
N ILE A 106 -3.74 3.63 5.01
CA ILE A 106 -4.67 2.81 4.24
C ILE A 106 -3.93 1.63 3.61
N THR A 107 -4.59 0.49 3.50
CA THR A 107 -4.04 -0.71 2.86
C THR A 107 -5.12 -1.60 2.25
N ASP A 108 -4.79 -2.29 1.16
CA ASP A 108 -5.64 -3.26 0.46
C ASP A 108 -5.01 -4.66 0.44
N LEU A 109 -4.08 -4.96 1.37
CA LEU A 109 -3.35 -6.23 1.37
C LEU A 109 -4.29 -7.45 1.29
N TYR A 110 -3.96 -8.33 0.35
CA TYR A 110 -4.61 -9.61 0.11
C TYR A 110 -3.58 -10.74 0.07
N TYR A 111 -4.04 -11.98 0.24
CA TYR A 111 -3.21 -13.17 0.17
C TYR A 111 -3.38 -13.85 -1.20
N ASP A 112 -2.28 -13.98 -1.96
CA ASP A 112 -2.24 -14.76 -3.19
C ASP A 112 -1.93 -16.22 -2.85
N THR A 113 -2.92 -17.09 -3.03
CA THR A 113 -2.83 -18.52 -2.72
C THR A 113 -1.88 -19.28 -3.65
N THR A 114 -1.67 -18.80 -4.87
CA THR A 114 -0.79 -19.43 -5.88
C THR A 114 0.66 -19.17 -5.51
N LYS A 115 0.98 -17.92 -5.18
CA LYS A 115 2.35 -17.50 -4.83
C LYS A 115 2.69 -17.68 -3.35
N LYS A 116 1.67 -17.93 -2.51
CA LYS A 116 1.77 -18.07 -1.05
C LYS A 116 2.30 -16.80 -0.36
N LYS A 117 1.95 -15.63 -0.89
CA LYS A 117 2.48 -14.32 -0.43
C LYS A 117 1.36 -13.31 -0.27
N PHE A 118 1.58 -12.33 0.62
CA PHE A 118 0.74 -11.15 0.69
C PHE A 118 1.17 -10.15 -0.39
N TYR A 119 0.18 -9.52 -1.02
CA TYR A 119 0.33 -8.48 -2.02
C TYR A 119 -0.62 -7.34 -1.72
N GLY A 120 -0.32 -6.16 -2.25
CA GLY A 120 -1.12 -4.95 -2.10
C GLY A 120 -0.24 -3.77 -1.71
N ASP A 121 -0.90 -2.64 -1.54
CA ASP A 121 -0.30 -1.37 -1.25
C ASP A 121 -0.50 -1.00 0.23
N VAL A 122 0.45 -0.22 0.73
CA VAL A 122 0.30 0.51 1.99
C VAL A 122 0.58 1.97 1.71
N VAL A 123 -0.34 2.84 2.12
CA VAL A 123 -0.24 4.27 1.84
C VAL A 123 -0.45 5.05 3.13
N LEU A 124 0.40 6.05 3.35
CA LEU A 124 0.26 7.04 4.41
C LEU A 124 -0.15 8.37 3.80
N PHE A 125 -1.31 8.86 4.20
CA PHE A 125 -1.66 10.26 4.10
C PHE A 125 -1.29 10.97 5.40
N ARG A 126 -0.56 12.07 5.29
CA ARG A 126 -0.14 12.89 6.44
C ARG A 126 -0.53 14.34 6.21
N GLU A 127 -1.13 14.96 7.21
CA GLU A 127 -1.40 16.41 7.24
C GLU A 127 -0.85 17.02 8.53
N SER A 128 0.11 17.95 8.40
CA SER A 128 0.62 18.75 9.51
C SER A 128 -0.33 19.93 9.74
N THR A 129 -0.91 20.03 10.94
CA THR A 129 -1.76 21.18 11.29
C THR A 129 -0.96 22.47 11.42
N LYS A 130 0.30 22.36 11.86
CA LYS A 130 1.22 23.49 12.03
C LYS A 130 1.69 24.06 10.69
N ASP A 131 2.13 23.19 9.78
CA ASP A 131 2.75 23.63 8.52
C ASP A 131 1.77 23.65 7.35
N LYS A 132 0.52 23.19 7.56
CA LYS A 132 -0.51 22.96 6.53
C LYS A 132 -0.01 22.13 5.33
N LYS A 133 1.07 21.37 5.53
CA LYS A 133 1.66 20.49 4.53
C LYS A 133 0.90 19.17 4.50
N ILE A 134 0.60 18.72 3.29
CA ILE A 134 -0.10 17.47 3.01
C ILE A 134 0.83 16.58 2.20
N GLU A 135 1.03 15.35 2.64
CA GLU A 135 1.92 14.38 2.03
C GLU A 135 1.20 13.05 1.81
N PHE A 136 1.37 12.47 0.63
CA PHE A 136 1.06 11.06 0.39
C PHE A 136 2.37 10.31 0.18
N SER A 137 2.53 9.22 0.92
CA SER A 137 3.64 8.30 0.74
C SER A 137 3.10 6.91 0.49
N LYS A 138 3.48 6.33 -0.65
CA LYS A 138 3.19 4.93 -0.98
C LYS A 138 4.38 4.07 -0.56
N PHE A 139 4.09 2.87 -0.07
CA PHE A 139 5.09 1.91 0.36
C PHE A 139 4.91 0.61 -0.39
N ILE A 140 6.03 0.09 -0.88
CA ILE A 140 6.10 -1.28 -1.36
C ILE A 140 6.37 -2.15 -0.14
N THR A 141 5.46 -3.08 0.12
CA THR A 141 5.68 -4.11 1.14
C THR A 141 6.48 -5.26 0.55
N ARG A 142 7.55 -5.66 1.23
CA ARG A 142 8.30 -6.89 0.94
C ARG A 142 8.23 -7.81 2.15
N ILE A 143 8.06 -9.10 1.92
CA ILE A 143 8.17 -10.10 2.99
C ILE A 143 9.64 -10.16 3.37
N HIS A 144 9.96 -9.85 4.64
CA HIS A 144 11.33 -9.96 5.13
C HIS A 144 11.58 -11.40 5.59
N GLU A 145 12.31 -12.15 4.78
CA GLU A 145 12.77 -13.50 5.09
C GLU A 145 14.05 -13.39 5.94
N ARG A 146 13.91 -13.51 7.26
CA ARG A 146 15.01 -13.18 8.19
C ARG A 146 16.12 -14.24 8.28
N TYR A 147 15.92 -15.46 7.78
CA TYR A 147 16.91 -16.53 7.96
C TYR A 147 17.02 -17.43 6.73
N ARG A 148 18.22 -17.39 6.11
CA ARG A 148 18.82 -18.62 5.57
C ARG A 148 18.94 -19.57 6.77
N ASP A 149 18.27 -20.71 6.64
CA ASP A 149 18.15 -21.79 7.63
C ASP A 149 17.37 -21.46 8.92
N VAL A 150 16.05 -21.52 8.75
CA VAL A 150 14.98 -21.76 9.74
C VAL A 150 14.51 -20.56 10.59
N ASP A 151 13.18 -20.38 10.54
CA ASP A 151 12.30 -19.48 11.29
C ASP A 151 12.29 -17.98 10.90
N GLY A 152 11.87 -17.75 9.67
CA GLY A 152 10.67 -16.95 9.39
C GLY A 152 9.75 -17.78 8.50
N ARG A 153 8.87 -18.62 9.06
CA ARG A 153 8.21 -19.69 8.30
C ARG A 153 7.30 -19.15 7.21
N TYR A 154 7.86 -19.11 6.00
CA TYR A 154 7.15 -19.45 4.78
C TYR A 154 6.36 -20.74 5.05
N HIS A 155 5.03 -20.72 4.89
CA HIS A 155 4.27 -21.96 4.96
C HIS A 155 4.52 -22.75 3.67
N ASP A 156 5.41 -23.74 3.76
CA ASP A 156 5.44 -24.83 2.80
C ASP A 156 4.23 -25.74 3.05
N PHE A 157 3.36 -25.84 2.05
CA PHE A 157 2.07 -26.56 2.11
C PHE A 157 2.21 -28.08 2.08
N THR A 158 3.43 -28.61 1.92
CA THR A 158 3.66 -30.05 1.92
C THR A 158 3.82 -30.64 3.33
N LYS A 159 3.93 -29.79 4.37
CA LYS A 159 4.18 -30.24 5.76
C LYS A 159 2.88 -30.31 6.57
N ARG A 160 2.78 -31.37 7.39
CA ARG A 160 1.64 -31.88 8.20
C ARG A 160 0.87 -30.90 9.12
N ALA A 161 1.11 -29.59 9.07
CA ALA A 161 0.53 -28.58 9.96
C ALA A 161 -0.57 -27.72 9.30
N GLY A 162 -1.32 -28.30 8.35
CA GLY A 162 -2.17 -27.58 7.39
C GLY A 162 -3.46 -26.91 7.91
N GLY A 163 -3.57 -26.63 9.21
CA GLY A 163 -4.77 -26.04 9.83
C GLY A 163 -4.52 -24.82 10.73
N HIS A 164 -3.32 -24.24 10.71
CA HIS A 164 -2.96 -23.16 11.64
C HIS A 164 -2.94 -21.78 10.98
N SER A 165 -3.25 -20.75 11.78
CA SER A 165 -3.01 -19.35 11.41
C SER A 165 -1.52 -19.06 11.31
N PHE A 166 -1.16 -18.07 10.50
CA PHE A 166 0.22 -17.65 10.30
C PHE A 166 0.36 -16.13 10.26
N VAL A 167 1.57 -15.64 10.55
CA VAL A 167 1.87 -14.21 10.62
C VAL A 167 3.07 -13.90 9.75
N HIS A 168 2.92 -12.98 8.80
CA HIS A 168 4.02 -12.46 7.99
C HIS A 168 4.44 -11.07 8.49
N ARG A 169 5.75 -10.90 8.69
CA ARG A 169 6.38 -9.60 8.89
C ARG A 169 6.67 -8.98 7.51
N LEU A 170 6.10 -7.81 7.26
CA LEU A 170 6.26 -7.06 6.03
C LEU A 170 7.15 -5.84 6.30
N GLU A 171 8.25 -5.74 5.56
CA GLU A 171 9.06 -4.54 5.49
C GLU A 171 8.43 -3.55 4.52
N MET A 172 8.38 -2.28 4.93
CA MET A 172 7.84 -1.20 4.11
C MET A 172 8.98 -0.34 3.61
N GLU A 173 9.22 -0.38 2.30
CA GLU A 173 10.12 0.52 1.63
C GLU A 173 9.31 1.66 1.01
N ARG A 174 9.69 2.91 1.32
CA ARG A 174 9.03 4.06 0.70
C ARG A 174 9.29 3.99 -0.79
N GLU A 175 8.20 3.83 -1.54
CA GLU A 175 8.24 4.14 -2.95
C GLU A 175 8.35 5.66 -3.00
N GLU A 176 9.54 6.17 -3.31
CA GLU A 176 9.62 7.52 -3.82
C GLU A 176 8.76 7.51 -5.08
N MET A 177 7.52 7.97 -4.95
CA MET A 177 6.80 8.54 -6.07
C MET A 177 7.72 9.66 -6.53
N ARG A 178 8.61 9.35 -7.49
CA ARG A 178 9.44 10.35 -8.15
C ARG A 178 8.45 11.44 -8.52
N THR A 179 8.60 12.59 -7.90
CA THR A 179 7.71 13.74 -8.00
C THR A 179 7.64 14.31 -9.43
N ASN A 180 8.17 13.60 -10.41
CA ASN A 180 8.23 13.89 -11.83
C ASN A 180 7.55 12.86 -12.75
N THR A 181 6.92 11.78 -12.26
CA THR A 181 5.87 11.10 -13.04
C THR A 181 4.59 11.92 -12.94
N HIS A 182 4.65 13.12 -13.51
CA HIS A 182 3.46 13.85 -13.89
C HIS A 182 2.69 12.98 -14.89
N VAL A 183 1.59 12.38 -14.45
CA VAL A 183 0.41 12.37 -15.32
C VAL A 183 0.01 13.85 -15.42
N ARG A 184 0.71 14.59 -16.29
CA ARG A 184 0.39 16.00 -16.58
C ARG A 184 -1.02 15.96 -17.15
N ARG A 185 -1.93 16.70 -16.52
CA ARG A 185 -3.34 16.75 -16.90
C ARG A 185 -3.44 16.94 -18.41
N LEU A 186 -4.26 16.09 -19.05
CA LEU A 186 -4.71 16.33 -20.41
C LEU A 186 -5.25 17.76 -20.49
N ASN A 187 -4.80 18.50 -21.49
CA ASN A 187 -5.24 19.88 -21.67
C ASN A 187 -6.73 19.83 -21.98
N GLU A 188 -7.57 20.44 -21.13
CA GLU A 188 -9.04 20.27 -21.17
C GLU A 188 -9.66 20.77 -22.48
N ASN A 189 -8.89 21.52 -23.29
CA ASN A 189 -9.29 22.08 -24.58
C ASN A 189 -8.61 21.42 -25.80
N ALA A 190 -7.74 20.43 -25.62
CA ALA A 190 -7.06 19.77 -26.74
C ALA A 190 -7.93 18.65 -27.33
N SER A 191 -7.90 18.50 -28.65
CA SER A 191 -8.62 17.44 -29.34
C SER A 191 -8.08 16.06 -28.94
N LEU A 192 -8.90 15.02 -29.07
CA LEU A 192 -8.51 13.63 -28.75
C LEU A 192 -7.24 13.21 -29.53
N GLN A 193 -7.09 13.69 -30.76
CA GLN A 193 -5.98 13.35 -31.64
C GLN A 193 -4.67 14.02 -31.19
N GLU A 194 -4.72 15.27 -30.74
CA GLU A 194 -3.56 15.99 -30.19
C GLU A 194 -3.10 15.40 -28.85
N ASN A 195 -4.04 15.06 -27.98
CA ASN A 195 -3.74 14.38 -26.72
C ASN A 195 -3.14 12.98 -26.96
N THR A 196 -3.62 12.25 -27.96
CA THR A 196 -3.10 10.93 -28.32
C THR A 196 -1.68 11.02 -28.90
N LYS A 197 -1.43 11.98 -29.79
CA LYS A 197 -0.10 12.23 -30.35
C LYS A 197 0.91 12.61 -29.26
N HIS A 198 0.53 13.53 -28.37
CA HIS A 198 1.37 13.97 -27.26
C HIS A 198 1.69 12.83 -26.28
N ASN A 199 0.69 12.00 -25.94
CA ASN A 199 0.91 10.85 -25.06
C ASN A 199 1.83 9.80 -25.70
N ASN A 200 1.71 9.59 -27.02
CA ASN A 200 2.58 8.66 -27.73
C ASN A 200 4.03 9.18 -27.79
N GLU A 201 4.25 10.46 -28.01
CA GLU A 201 5.59 11.08 -27.97
C GLU A 201 6.24 10.93 -26.58
N ILE A 202 5.45 11.09 -25.51
CA ILE A 202 5.92 10.88 -24.13
C ILE A 202 6.21 9.40 -23.86
N ALA A 203 5.36 8.49 -24.32
CA ALA A 203 5.57 7.05 -24.16
C ALA A 203 6.85 6.60 -24.86
N ILE A 204 7.10 7.09 -26.08
CA ILE A 204 8.33 6.82 -26.84
C ILE A 204 9.56 7.34 -26.09
N ALA A 205 9.53 8.58 -25.61
CA ALA A 205 10.64 9.16 -24.86
C ALA A 205 10.90 8.41 -23.54
N THR A 206 9.84 7.97 -22.86
CA THR A 206 9.95 7.22 -21.60
C THR A 206 10.53 5.82 -21.84
N ASN A 207 10.09 5.13 -22.88
CA ASN A 207 10.63 3.83 -23.26
C ASN A 207 12.11 3.93 -23.61
N HIS A 208 12.51 4.96 -24.38
CA HIS A 208 13.93 5.21 -24.69
C HIS A 208 14.78 5.41 -23.42
N ILE A 209 14.28 6.15 -22.43
CA ILE A 209 14.98 6.35 -21.15
C ILE A 209 15.08 5.04 -20.36
N LEU A 210 14.05 4.19 -20.40
CA LEU A 210 14.06 2.89 -19.73
C LEU A 210 15.04 1.92 -20.39
N ASP A 211 15.04 1.85 -21.72
CA ASP A 211 15.96 1.02 -22.50
C ASP A 211 17.42 1.44 -22.25
N GLU A 212 17.68 2.75 -22.19
CA GLU A 212 19.02 3.27 -21.91
C GLU A 212 19.45 3.03 -20.45
N LEU A 213 18.52 3.07 -19.49
CA LEU A 213 18.78 2.69 -18.11
C LEU A 213 19.08 1.19 -17.97
N GLU A 214 18.40 0.34 -18.72
CA GLU A 214 18.70 -1.10 -18.75
C GLU A 214 20.08 -1.38 -19.36
N ARG A 215 20.42 -0.70 -20.46
CA ARG A 215 21.75 -0.76 -21.07
C ARG A 215 22.85 -0.34 -20.08
N LEU A 216 22.70 0.81 -19.44
CA LEU A 216 23.67 1.30 -18.44
C LEU A 216 23.79 0.37 -17.22
N ARG A 217 22.69 -0.28 -16.81
CA ARG A 217 22.71 -1.29 -15.73
C ARG A 217 23.44 -2.56 -16.14
N ALA A 218 23.33 -2.98 -17.40
CA ALA A 218 24.07 -4.11 -17.95
C ALA A 218 25.58 -3.79 -18.02
N GLU A 219 25.95 -2.62 -18.57
CA GLU A 219 27.34 -2.15 -18.63
C GLU A 219 27.98 -2.03 -17.23
N LEU A 220 27.24 -1.51 -16.24
CA LEU A 220 27.69 -1.46 -14.84
C LEU A 220 27.86 -2.85 -14.20
N LYS A 221 27.09 -3.84 -14.65
CA LYS A 221 27.20 -5.22 -14.15
C LYS A 221 28.44 -5.89 -14.72
N GLU A 222 28.76 -5.66 -15.99
CA GLU A 222 29.97 -6.14 -16.66
C GLU A 222 31.23 -5.50 -16.05
N LEU A 223 31.23 -4.18 -15.83
CA LEU A 223 32.35 -3.48 -15.19
C LEU A 223 32.59 -3.86 -13.72
N LYS A 224 31.60 -4.44 -13.04
CA LYS A 224 31.75 -4.96 -11.67
C LYS A 224 32.22 -6.42 -11.62
N GLN A 225 32.23 -7.11 -12.76
CA GLN A 225 32.65 -8.50 -12.90
C GLN A 225 34.05 -8.63 -13.55
N ALA A 226 34.55 -7.57 -14.17
CA ALA A 226 35.96 -7.38 -14.52
C ALA A 226 36.79 -6.92 -13.30
#